data_AF-A0A0N7LYV5-F1
#
_entry.id   AF-A0A0N7LYV5-F1
#
_cell.length_a   1.000
_cell.length_b   1.000
_cell.length_c   1.000
_cell.angle_alpha   90.00
_cell.angle_beta   90.00
_cell.angle_gamma   90.00
#
_symmetry.space_group_name_H-M   'P 1'
#
loop_
_entity.id
_entity.type
_entity.pdbx_description
1 polymer ?
#
loop_
_entity_poly.entity_id
_entity_poly.type
_entity_poly.pdbx_seq_one_letter_code
_entity_poly.pdbx_strand_id
1 'polypeptide(L)'
;MARDDVAEPDGLDGILAQIERLTDLSDVPGVLHAIQNHFELAHVAYLWIDKLGGRHKLTSLGDDWKTRYIERDYFRADPVLTGCFSAIDPVDWRDLNWSGRLSAAYRRDAMSHGVGRQGYSVPLRGPGGQYAVLSVTSDWAEPVWDAFKDASGRDLILLGHYLNRVVLELSTEPDRAGDAMEGQALSPRELASLALLAEGKSRAKAAEALDISEHTLRVYIETARKKLGAQNTTHAVAKAVATGLIAL
;
A
#
# COMPACT_ATOMS: atom_id res chain seq x y z
N MET A 1 -37.41 23.97 -10.57
CA MET A 1 -36.67 22.79 -10.09
C MET A 1 -35.33 23.32 -9.61
N ALA A 2 -35.28 23.79 -8.37
CA ALA A 2 -34.06 24.32 -7.78
C ALA A 2 -33.12 23.13 -7.54
N ARG A 3 -31.90 23.21 -8.08
CA ARG A 3 -30.81 22.34 -7.64
C ARG A 3 -30.52 22.76 -6.21
N ASP A 4 -30.72 21.84 -5.28
CA ASP A 4 -30.33 22.02 -3.88
C ASP A 4 -28.85 22.39 -3.84
N ASP A 5 -28.59 23.58 -3.30
CA ASP A 5 -27.27 24.07 -2.92
C ASP A 5 -26.87 23.27 -1.67
N VAL A 6 -26.39 22.05 -1.88
CA VAL A 6 -25.80 21.24 -0.80
C VAL A 6 -24.52 21.97 -0.41
N ALA A 7 -24.49 22.55 0.79
CA ALA A 7 -23.30 23.16 1.37
C ALA A 7 -22.11 22.23 1.18
N GLU A 8 -20.95 22.76 0.76
CA GLU A 8 -19.74 21.94 0.67
C GLU A 8 -19.49 21.30 2.05
N PRO A 9 -19.25 19.98 2.11
CA PRO A 9 -19.06 19.32 3.38
C PRO A 9 -17.84 19.91 4.11
N ASP A 10 -18.01 20.30 5.37
CA ASP A 10 -16.95 20.85 6.21
C ASP A 10 -16.23 19.75 6.99
N GLY A 11 -14.97 20.00 7.38
CA GLY A 11 -14.19 19.07 8.19
C GLY A 11 -13.85 17.76 7.49
N LEU A 12 -14.06 16.63 8.17
CA LEU A 12 -13.69 15.30 7.67
C LEU A 12 -14.42 14.93 6.37
N ASP A 13 -15.72 15.20 6.30
CA ASP A 13 -16.54 14.91 5.12
C ASP A 13 -16.08 15.71 3.89
N GLY A 14 -15.58 16.93 4.12
CA GLY A 14 -14.97 17.77 3.09
C GLY A 14 -13.74 17.14 2.47
N ILE A 15 -12.87 16.57 3.31
CA ILE A 15 -11.65 15.88 2.88
C ILE A 15 -12.02 14.59 2.13
N LEU A 16 -12.99 13.83 2.63
CA LEU A 16 -13.48 12.63 1.95
C LEU A 16 -14.04 12.97 0.56
N ALA A 17 -14.87 14.01 0.46
CA ALA A 17 -15.38 14.49 -0.82
C ALA A 17 -14.27 15.03 -1.74
N GLN A 18 -13.18 15.59 -1.20
CA GLN A 18 -12.01 15.96 -1.98
C GLN A 18 -11.28 14.72 -2.54
N ILE A 19 -11.10 13.67 -1.72
CA ILE A 19 -10.50 12.40 -2.15
C ILE A 19 -11.29 11.79 -3.29
N GLU A 20 -12.62 11.74 -3.18
CA GLU A 20 -13.50 11.15 -4.20
C GLU A 20 -13.51 11.91 -5.53
N ARG A 21 -13.10 13.19 -5.51
CA ARG A 21 -13.00 14.05 -6.70
C ARG A 21 -11.63 14.00 -7.36
N LEU A 22 -10.64 13.30 -6.81
CA LEU A 22 -9.30 13.20 -7.40
C LEU A 22 -9.36 12.49 -8.76
N THR A 23 -8.76 13.13 -9.77
CA THR A 23 -8.60 12.56 -11.12
C THR A 23 -7.15 12.32 -11.51
N ASP A 24 -6.19 12.84 -10.73
CA ASP A 24 -4.76 12.73 -11.00
C ASP A 24 -3.98 12.54 -9.69
N LEU A 25 -2.90 11.76 -9.72
CA LEU A 25 -2.04 11.52 -8.56
C LEU A 25 -1.29 12.78 -8.11
N SER A 26 -1.07 13.74 -9.02
CA SER A 26 -0.46 15.04 -8.72
C SER A 26 -1.31 15.93 -7.82
N ASP A 27 -2.61 15.65 -7.69
CA ASP A 27 -3.53 16.39 -6.80
C ASP A 27 -3.57 15.82 -5.36
N VAL A 28 -3.09 14.60 -5.14
CA VAL A 28 -3.05 13.94 -3.83
C VAL A 28 -2.33 14.78 -2.75
N PRO A 29 -1.22 15.48 -3.03
CA PRO A 29 -0.63 16.39 -2.04
C PRO A 29 -1.62 17.41 -1.49
N GLY A 30 -2.59 17.91 -2.27
CA GLY A 30 -3.63 18.82 -1.80
C GLY A 30 -4.51 18.19 -0.71
N VAL A 31 -4.86 16.91 -0.85
CA VAL A 31 -5.57 16.14 0.19
C VAL A 31 -4.70 15.97 1.44
N LEU A 32 -3.40 15.66 1.27
CA LEU A 32 -2.50 15.50 2.41
C LEU A 32 -2.39 16.80 3.23
N HIS A 33 -2.36 17.97 2.56
CA HIS A 33 -2.40 19.27 3.23
C HIS A 33 -3.76 19.53 3.91
N ALA A 34 -4.88 19.12 3.31
CA ALA A 34 -6.19 19.25 3.94
C ALA A 34 -6.28 18.43 5.24
N ILE A 35 -5.78 17.18 5.24
CA ILE A 35 -5.65 16.33 6.44
C ILE A 35 -4.72 17.00 7.46
N GLN A 36 -3.57 17.50 7.01
CA GLN A 36 -2.60 18.18 7.87
C GLN A 36 -3.24 19.36 8.61
N ASN A 37 -3.95 20.22 7.87
CA ASN A 37 -4.58 21.42 8.42
C ASN A 37 -5.74 21.08 9.35
N HIS A 38 -6.58 20.11 8.98
CA HIS A 38 -7.75 19.72 9.76
C HIS A 38 -7.39 19.18 11.14
N PHE A 39 -6.30 18.40 11.22
CA PHE A 39 -5.81 17.82 12.47
C PHE A 39 -4.64 18.61 13.10
N GLU A 40 -4.26 19.76 12.54
CA GLU A 40 -3.13 20.58 13.02
C GLU A 40 -1.80 19.82 13.16
N LEU A 41 -1.50 18.96 12.18
CA LEU A 41 -0.35 18.06 12.20
C LEU A 41 0.92 18.74 11.67
N ALA A 42 2.09 18.25 12.10
CA ALA A 42 3.37 18.71 11.56
C ALA A 42 3.56 18.25 10.11
N HIS A 43 3.18 17.01 9.80
CA HIS A 43 3.33 16.43 8.48
C HIS A 43 2.44 15.20 8.28
N VAL A 44 1.99 15.02 7.04
CA VAL A 44 1.22 13.88 6.53
C VAL A 44 1.92 13.32 5.29
N ALA A 45 2.08 12.00 5.24
CA ALA A 45 2.63 11.29 4.10
C ALA A 45 1.77 10.08 3.72
N TYR A 46 1.69 9.82 2.41
CA TYR A 46 1.11 8.61 1.86
C TYR A 46 2.17 7.90 1.01
N LEU A 47 2.41 6.63 1.31
CA LEU A 47 3.38 5.79 0.61
C LEU A 47 2.70 4.52 0.14
N TRP A 48 2.99 4.08 -1.07
CA TRP A 48 2.49 2.80 -1.56
C TRP A 48 3.51 2.06 -2.41
N ILE A 49 3.33 0.75 -2.45
CA ILE A 49 4.02 -0.18 -3.32
C ILE A 49 2.98 -0.73 -4.31
N ASP A 50 3.19 -0.47 -5.59
CA ASP A 50 2.30 -0.95 -6.65
C ASP A 50 2.50 -2.46 -6.93
N LYS A 51 1.66 -3.03 -7.81
CA LYS A 51 1.68 -4.46 -8.15
C LYS A 51 3.00 -4.91 -8.82
N LEU A 52 3.76 -3.98 -9.40
CA LEU A 52 5.05 -4.24 -10.04
C LEU A 52 6.22 -4.05 -9.07
N GLY A 53 5.94 -3.67 -7.82
CA GLY A 53 6.95 -3.37 -6.81
C GLY A 53 7.52 -1.95 -6.90
N GLY A 54 6.92 -1.07 -7.72
CA GLY A 54 7.25 0.34 -7.76
C GLY A 54 6.90 1.00 -6.44
N ARG A 55 7.83 1.81 -5.91
CA ARG A 55 7.70 2.47 -4.60
C ARG A 55 7.45 3.95 -4.81
N HIS A 56 6.37 4.44 -4.24
CA HIS A 56 5.92 5.81 -4.43
C HIS A 56 5.67 6.47 -3.08
N LYS A 57 5.98 7.75 -2.98
CA LYS A 57 5.78 8.52 -1.75
C LYS A 57 5.33 9.94 -2.08
N LEU A 58 4.24 10.34 -1.44
CA LEU A 58 3.70 11.69 -1.46
C LEU A 58 3.69 12.23 -0.03
N THR A 59 3.98 13.51 0.11
CA THR A 59 4.16 14.19 1.39
C THR A 59 3.57 15.58 1.33
N SER A 60 3.14 16.09 2.47
CA SER A 60 2.84 17.52 2.67
C SER A 60 4.11 18.36 2.87
N LEU A 61 5.26 17.74 3.13
CA LEU A 61 6.56 18.44 3.06
C LEU A 61 6.95 18.71 1.59
N GLY A 62 7.78 19.74 1.41
CA GLY A 62 8.30 20.14 0.10
C GLY A 62 9.16 19.08 -0.60
N ASP A 63 9.43 19.30 -1.88
CA ASP A 63 10.10 18.33 -2.77
C ASP A 63 11.54 18.01 -2.34
N ASP A 64 12.19 18.89 -1.59
CA ASP A 64 13.51 18.63 -1.00
C ASP A 64 13.51 17.37 -0.13
N TRP A 65 12.46 17.18 0.69
CA TRP A 65 12.35 16.00 1.53
C TRP A 65 12.08 14.73 0.71
N LYS A 66 11.23 14.83 -0.33
CA LYS A 66 10.95 13.70 -1.24
C LYS A 66 12.22 13.25 -1.95
N THR A 67 12.96 14.20 -2.52
CA THR A 67 14.24 13.97 -3.21
C THR A 67 15.24 13.31 -2.28
N ARG A 68 15.40 13.88 -1.08
CA ARG A 68 16.28 13.35 -0.05
C ARG A 68 15.90 11.93 0.39
N TYR A 69 14.61 11.63 0.52
CA TYR A 69 14.12 10.30 0.91
C TYR A 69 14.51 9.24 -0.14
N ILE A 70 14.45 9.59 -1.42
CA ILE A 70 14.86 8.72 -2.54
C ILE A 70 16.38 8.58 -2.58
N GLU A 71 17.13 9.68 -2.56
CA GLU A 71 18.60 9.68 -2.65
C GLU A 71 19.27 8.90 -1.51
N ARG A 72 18.66 8.92 -0.32
CA ARG A 72 19.15 8.20 0.85
C ARG A 72 18.63 6.77 0.95
N ASP A 73 17.83 6.32 -0.03
CA ASP A 73 17.16 5.02 -0.05
C ASP A 73 16.42 4.71 1.27
N TYR A 74 15.68 5.71 1.78
CA TYR A 74 14.99 5.56 3.06
C TYR A 74 13.87 4.53 3.02
N PHE A 75 13.39 4.12 1.85
CA PHE A 75 12.52 2.93 1.72
C PHE A 75 13.10 1.67 2.36
N ARG A 76 14.44 1.54 2.48
CA ARG A 76 15.09 0.41 3.16
C ARG A 76 15.40 0.67 4.63
N ALA A 77 15.48 1.93 5.04
CA ALA A 77 15.89 2.34 6.38
C ALA A 77 14.70 2.64 7.30
N ASP A 78 13.56 2.98 6.71
CA ASP A 78 12.35 3.43 7.39
C ASP A 78 11.64 2.25 8.09
N PRO A 79 11.70 2.19 9.43
CA PRO A 79 11.11 1.08 10.18
C PRO A 79 9.57 1.12 10.16
N VAL A 80 8.96 2.24 9.77
CA VAL A 80 7.50 2.37 9.64
C VAL A 80 6.97 1.40 8.60
N LEU A 81 7.66 1.24 7.47
CA LEU A 81 7.26 0.32 6.42
C LEU A 81 7.29 -1.13 6.89
N THR A 82 8.32 -1.53 7.63
CA THR A 82 8.39 -2.88 8.18
C THR A 82 7.39 -3.10 9.31
N GLY A 83 7.16 -2.11 10.18
CA GLY A 83 6.20 -2.21 11.28
C GLY A 83 4.76 -2.33 10.77
N CYS A 84 4.38 -1.49 9.80
CA CYS A 84 3.05 -1.51 9.20
C CYS A 84 2.85 -2.72 8.26
N PHE A 85 3.89 -3.42 7.83
CA PHE A 85 3.77 -4.57 6.93
C PHE A 85 2.99 -5.74 7.56
N SER A 86 3.15 -5.94 8.87
CA SER A 86 2.48 -7.02 9.60
C SER A 86 1.36 -6.54 10.55
N ALA A 87 1.11 -5.23 10.59
CA ALA A 87 0.06 -4.64 11.43
C ALA A 87 -1.30 -4.61 10.73
N ILE A 88 -2.35 -4.81 11.52
CA ILE A 88 -3.76 -4.62 11.12
C ILE A 88 -4.23 -3.25 11.63
N ASP A 89 -3.96 -2.96 12.91
CA ASP A 89 -4.25 -1.67 13.52
C ASP A 89 -3.19 -0.62 13.16
N PRO A 90 -3.52 0.67 13.29
CA PRO A 90 -2.52 1.72 13.13
C PRO A 90 -1.38 1.59 14.14
N VAL A 91 -0.18 1.95 13.70
CA VAL A 91 1.07 1.75 14.44
C VAL A 91 1.58 3.09 14.98
N ASP A 92 1.80 3.17 16.29
CA ASP A 92 2.53 4.27 16.90
C ASP A 92 4.02 4.10 16.65
N TRP A 93 4.67 5.16 16.17
CA TRP A 93 6.11 5.14 15.88
C TRP A 93 6.95 4.89 17.12
N ARG A 94 6.43 5.15 18.33
CA ARG A 94 7.11 4.82 19.59
C ARG A 94 7.31 3.31 19.78
N ASP A 95 6.46 2.48 19.19
CA ASP A 95 6.52 1.02 19.30
C ASP A 95 7.43 0.37 18.24
N LEU A 96 8.00 1.18 17.33
CA LEU A 96 8.89 0.71 16.28
C LEU A 96 10.33 0.55 16.77
N ASN A 97 11.05 -0.39 16.15
CA ASN A 97 12.47 -0.58 16.42
C ASN A 97 13.34 0.44 15.67
N TRP A 98 13.76 1.51 16.36
CA TRP A 98 14.66 2.53 15.84
C TRP A 98 16.15 2.27 16.13
N SER A 99 16.49 1.17 16.81
CA SER A 99 17.86 0.92 17.28
C SER A 99 18.86 0.63 16.16
N GLY A 100 18.38 0.20 14.99
CA GLY A 100 19.20 -0.01 13.81
C GLY A 100 19.90 1.28 13.37
N ARG A 101 21.18 1.20 13.02
CA ARG A 101 22.00 2.36 12.60
C ARG A 101 21.34 3.18 11.48
N LEU A 102 20.79 2.51 10.46
CA LEU A 102 20.13 3.18 9.33
C LEU A 102 18.81 3.85 9.77
N SER A 103 18.00 3.16 10.57
CA SER A 103 16.74 3.70 11.09
C SER A 103 16.95 4.89 12.03
N ALA A 104 17.98 4.84 12.89
CA ALA A 104 18.36 5.96 13.75
C ALA A 104 18.86 7.17 12.93
N ALA A 105 19.62 6.94 11.86
CA ALA A 105 20.07 8.00 10.95
C ALA A 105 18.88 8.63 10.20
N TYR A 106 17.98 7.79 9.67
CA TYR A 106 16.72 8.23 9.06
C TYR A 106 15.90 9.09 10.02
N ARG A 107 15.67 8.62 11.27
CA ARG A 107 14.89 9.36 12.26
C ARG A 107 15.46 10.75 12.54
N ARG A 108 16.77 10.85 12.75
CA ARG A 108 17.43 12.14 13.02
C ARG A 108 17.27 13.11 11.86
N ASP A 109 17.43 12.60 10.64
CA ASP A 109 17.32 13.37 9.42
C ASP A 109 15.87 13.80 9.14
N ALA A 110 14.92 12.90 9.36
CA ALA A 110 13.49 13.19 9.28
C ALA A 110 13.09 14.32 10.25
N MET A 111 13.55 14.23 11.50
CA MET A 111 13.31 15.28 12.51
C MET A 111 13.90 16.63 12.09
N SER A 112 15.09 16.67 11.47
CA SER A 112 15.69 17.93 11.03
C SER A 112 14.99 18.56 9.82
N HIS A 113 14.10 17.84 9.15
CA HIS A 113 13.31 18.31 8.00
C HIS A 113 11.83 18.50 8.33
N GLY A 114 11.46 18.52 9.62
CA GLY A 114 10.08 18.81 10.04
C GLY A 114 9.12 17.64 9.90
N VAL A 115 9.61 16.38 9.80
CA VAL A 115 8.74 15.20 9.86
C VAL A 115 8.12 15.03 11.25
N GLY A 116 8.60 15.73 12.28
CA GLY A 116 8.05 15.65 13.63
C GLY A 116 8.63 14.52 14.48
N ARG A 117 8.33 14.58 15.77
CA ARG A 117 8.84 13.67 16.81
C ARG A 117 7.95 12.45 17.06
N GLN A 118 6.65 12.64 16.88
CA GLN A 118 5.61 11.63 17.03
C GLN A 118 5.13 11.20 15.65
N GLY A 119 4.71 9.93 15.53
CA GLY A 119 4.13 9.44 14.29
C GLY A 119 3.15 8.31 14.53
N TYR A 120 2.11 8.26 13.69
CA TYR A 120 1.06 7.27 13.73
C TYR A 120 0.71 6.89 12.30
N SER A 121 0.75 5.59 12.01
CA SER A 121 0.68 5.10 10.64
C SER A 121 -0.37 4.04 10.46
N VAL A 122 -1.32 4.29 9.56
CA VAL A 122 -2.38 3.35 9.18
C VAL A 122 -1.86 2.43 8.08
N PRO A 123 -1.75 1.10 8.31
CA PRO A 123 -1.44 0.13 7.28
C PRO A 123 -2.64 -0.07 6.34
N LEU A 124 -2.41 -0.06 5.03
CA LEU A 124 -3.44 -0.16 4.00
C LEU A 124 -3.07 -1.28 3.02
N ARG A 125 -4.08 -1.98 2.49
CA ARG A 125 -3.91 -3.12 1.59
C ARG A 125 -4.79 -2.95 0.34
N GLY A 126 -4.25 -3.34 -0.80
CA GLY A 126 -4.99 -3.44 -2.06
C GLY A 126 -5.42 -4.87 -2.38
N PRO A 127 -6.42 -5.06 -3.24
CA PRO A 127 -6.95 -6.38 -3.60
C PRO A 127 -5.95 -7.26 -4.36
N GLY A 128 -4.92 -6.67 -4.96
CA GLY A 128 -3.86 -7.37 -5.70
C GLY A 128 -2.54 -7.45 -4.94
N GLY A 129 -2.58 -7.43 -3.60
CA GLY A 129 -1.39 -7.48 -2.74
C GLY A 129 -0.60 -6.17 -2.65
N GLN A 130 -1.15 -5.07 -3.19
CA GLN A 130 -0.55 -3.76 -2.98
C GLN A 130 -0.54 -3.41 -1.49
N TYR A 131 0.49 -2.66 -1.11
CA TYR A 131 0.73 -2.28 0.26
C TYR A 131 0.90 -0.77 0.32
N ALA A 132 0.16 -0.12 1.22
CA ALA A 132 0.25 1.32 1.42
C ALA A 132 0.26 1.67 2.91
N VAL A 133 0.73 2.88 3.20
CA VAL A 133 0.77 3.45 4.55
C VAL A 133 0.40 4.92 4.47
N LEU A 134 -0.65 5.31 5.20
CA LEU A 134 -0.91 6.71 5.53
C LEU A 134 -0.24 7.01 6.86
N SER A 135 0.64 8.01 6.92
CA SER A 135 1.35 8.40 8.13
C SER A 135 1.04 9.84 8.48
N VAL A 136 0.70 10.09 9.74
CA VAL A 136 0.56 11.42 10.32
C VAL A 136 1.59 11.62 11.41
N THR A 137 2.08 12.84 11.56
CA THR A 137 3.17 13.16 12.48
C THR A 137 2.97 14.52 13.13
N SER A 138 3.53 14.67 14.33
CA SER A 138 3.42 15.89 15.13
C SER A 138 4.64 16.08 16.04
N ASP A 139 4.80 17.30 16.55
CA ASP A 139 5.75 17.66 17.61
C ASP A 139 5.09 17.81 18.99
N TRP A 140 3.82 17.41 19.12
CA TRP A 140 3.10 17.47 20.39
C TRP A 140 3.74 16.62 21.49
N ALA A 141 3.53 17.06 22.73
CA ALA A 141 3.87 16.31 23.92
C ALA A 141 3.06 15.00 24.00
N GLU A 142 3.63 13.97 24.63
CA GLU A 142 3.04 12.63 24.67
C GLU A 142 1.57 12.58 25.15
N PRO A 143 1.16 13.29 26.22
CA PRO A 143 -0.25 13.23 26.66
C PRO A 143 -1.23 13.79 25.62
N VAL A 144 -0.83 14.81 24.87
CA VAL A 144 -1.65 15.41 23.81
C VAL A 144 -1.69 14.46 22.61
N TRP A 145 -0.55 13.85 22.28
CA TRP A 145 -0.46 12.87 21.20
C TRP A 145 -1.30 11.61 21.46
N ASP A 146 -1.30 11.11 22.71
CA ASP A 146 -2.10 9.96 23.09
C ASP A 146 -3.61 10.26 22.97
N ALA A 147 -4.06 11.42 23.48
CA ALA A 147 -5.45 11.85 23.33
C ALA A 147 -5.87 12.01 21.86
N PHE A 148 -4.98 12.51 21.00
CA PHE A 148 -5.23 12.62 19.57
C PHE A 148 -5.44 11.25 18.91
N LYS A 149 -4.56 10.27 19.17
CA LYS A 149 -4.70 8.93 18.58
C LYS A 149 -6.02 8.28 18.99
N ASP A 150 -6.40 8.42 20.26
CA ASP A 150 -7.65 7.86 20.79
C ASP A 150 -8.89 8.51 20.15
N ALA A 151 -8.85 9.83 19.94
CA ALA A 151 -9.96 10.58 19.36
C ALA A 151 -10.07 10.41 17.83
N SER A 152 -8.95 10.49 17.11
CA SER A 152 -8.90 10.62 15.65
C SER A 152 -8.46 9.37 14.92
N GLY A 153 -8.09 8.29 15.63
CA GLY A 153 -7.59 7.06 15.00
C GLY A 153 -8.58 6.44 14.00
N ARG A 154 -9.89 6.49 14.28
CA ARG A 154 -10.93 6.00 13.35
C ARG A 154 -10.99 6.83 12.07
N ASP A 155 -10.90 8.15 12.19
CA ASP A 155 -10.98 9.07 11.06
C ASP A 155 -9.77 8.89 10.13
N LEU A 156 -8.58 8.70 10.71
CA LEU A 156 -7.36 8.40 9.96
C LEU A 156 -7.45 7.07 9.20
N ILE A 157 -8.07 6.05 9.81
CA ILE A 157 -8.35 4.77 9.14
C ILE A 157 -9.25 5.01 7.93
N LEU A 158 -10.36 5.72 8.10
CA LEU A 158 -11.30 6.03 7.02
C LEU A 158 -10.62 6.81 5.89
N LEU A 159 -9.92 7.90 6.21
CA LEU A 159 -9.18 8.70 5.23
C LEU A 159 -8.15 7.87 4.48
N GLY A 160 -7.40 7.03 5.19
CA GLY A 160 -6.42 6.12 4.60
C GLY A 160 -7.05 5.16 3.60
N HIS A 161 -8.18 4.54 3.94
CA HIS A 161 -8.87 3.60 3.05
C HIS A 161 -9.46 4.29 1.82
N TYR A 162 -10.09 5.46 1.98
CA TYR A 162 -10.64 6.22 0.86
C TYR A 162 -9.55 6.68 -0.10
N LEU A 163 -8.46 7.24 0.44
CA LEU A 163 -7.33 7.67 -0.36
C LEU A 163 -6.68 6.49 -1.09
N ASN A 164 -6.44 5.38 -0.40
CA ASN A 164 -5.83 4.20 -1.01
C ASN A 164 -6.70 3.61 -2.12
N ARG A 165 -8.03 3.58 -1.96
CA ARG A 165 -8.94 3.14 -3.04
C ARG A 165 -8.72 3.97 -4.31
N VAL A 166 -8.81 5.29 -4.19
CA VAL A 166 -8.71 6.20 -5.34
C VAL A 166 -7.31 6.17 -5.96
N VAL A 167 -6.25 6.16 -5.14
CA VAL A 167 -4.87 6.03 -5.66
C VAL A 167 -4.68 4.72 -6.41
N LEU A 168 -5.24 3.61 -5.94
CA LEU A 168 -5.15 2.34 -6.66
C LEU A 168 -5.89 2.37 -7.99
N GLU A 169 -7.05 3.02 -8.06
CA GLU A 169 -7.81 3.22 -9.30
C GLU A 169 -7.01 4.08 -10.30
N LEU A 170 -6.46 5.21 -9.86
CA LEU A 170 -5.65 6.12 -10.69
C LEU A 170 -4.30 5.54 -11.10
N SER A 171 -3.69 4.69 -10.27
CA SER A 171 -2.42 4.02 -10.59
C SER A 171 -2.57 2.86 -11.57
N THR A 172 -3.81 2.47 -11.88
CA THR A 172 -4.11 1.44 -12.87
C THR A 172 -4.15 2.09 -14.26
N GLU A 173 -3.01 2.55 -14.77
CA GLU A 173 -2.93 3.08 -16.13
C GLU A 173 -3.24 1.99 -17.17
N PRO A 174 -4.14 2.22 -18.14
CA PRO A 174 -4.36 1.33 -19.28
C PRO A 174 -3.12 1.18 -20.18
N ASP A 175 -2.22 2.17 -20.20
CA ASP A 175 -1.14 2.27 -21.20
C ASP A 175 0.18 1.55 -20.84
N ARG A 176 0.29 0.99 -19.63
CA ARG A 176 1.32 -0.04 -19.32
C ARG A 176 0.81 -1.48 -19.51
N ALA A 177 -0.41 -1.65 -20.01
CA ALA A 177 -0.93 -2.92 -20.54
C ALA A 177 -0.36 -3.26 -21.93
N GLY A 178 0.64 -2.51 -22.41
CA GLY A 178 1.23 -2.67 -23.74
C GLY A 178 2.25 -3.81 -23.90
N ASP A 179 2.85 -4.33 -22.82
CA ASP A 179 3.92 -5.34 -22.93
C ASP A 179 3.83 -6.52 -21.92
N ALA A 180 2.96 -6.43 -20.92
CA ALA A 180 2.54 -7.60 -20.16
C ALA A 180 1.19 -8.02 -20.72
N MET A 181 1.04 -9.30 -21.04
CA MET A 181 -0.19 -9.91 -21.54
C MET A 181 -1.30 -9.85 -20.46
N GLU A 182 -1.80 -8.65 -20.17
CA GLU A 182 -2.99 -8.39 -19.38
C GLU A 182 -4.19 -8.80 -20.24
N GLY A 183 -4.99 -9.73 -19.73
CA GLY A 183 -6.25 -10.09 -20.36
C GLY A 183 -6.70 -11.53 -20.19
N GLN A 184 -5.87 -12.43 -19.66
CA GLN A 184 -6.36 -13.74 -19.27
C GLN A 184 -6.17 -13.95 -17.78
N ALA A 185 -7.25 -13.69 -17.04
CA ALA A 185 -7.42 -14.23 -15.70
C ALA A 185 -6.99 -15.70 -15.69
N LEU A 186 -6.30 -16.10 -14.62
CA LEU A 186 -5.98 -17.50 -14.44
C LEU A 186 -7.30 -18.28 -14.40
N SER A 187 -7.38 -19.37 -15.15
CA SER A 187 -8.56 -20.24 -15.07
C SER A 187 -8.63 -20.89 -13.68
N PRO A 188 -9.81 -21.35 -13.22
CA PRO A 188 -9.92 -22.08 -11.96
C PRO A 188 -8.97 -23.28 -11.87
N ARG A 189 -8.70 -23.96 -12.99
CA ARG A 189 -7.76 -25.08 -13.07
C ARG A 189 -6.30 -24.64 -12.96
N GLU A 190 -5.95 -23.49 -13.53
CA GLU A 190 -4.62 -22.89 -13.38
C GLU A 190 -4.37 -22.45 -11.93
N LEU A 191 -5.35 -21.79 -11.30
CA LEU A 191 -5.30 -21.40 -9.89
C LEU A 191 -5.16 -22.61 -8.98
N ALA A 192 -6.00 -23.63 -9.15
CA ALA A 192 -5.94 -24.85 -8.36
C ALA A 192 -4.60 -25.58 -8.52
N SER A 193 -4.03 -25.59 -9.73
CA SER A 193 -2.70 -26.15 -9.99
C SER A 193 -1.61 -25.41 -9.22
N LEU A 194 -1.62 -24.07 -9.25
CA LEU A 194 -0.64 -23.28 -8.50
C LEU A 194 -0.83 -23.39 -6.98
N ALA A 195 -2.07 -23.45 -6.48
CA ALA A 195 -2.37 -23.59 -5.05
C ALA A 195 -1.80 -24.90 -4.48
N LEU A 196 -2.02 -26.03 -5.17
CA LEU A 196 -1.48 -27.32 -4.74
C LEU A 196 0.06 -27.33 -4.72
N LEU A 197 0.70 -26.63 -5.66
CA LEU A 197 2.15 -26.46 -5.65
C LEU A 197 2.62 -25.54 -4.52
N ALA A 198 1.83 -24.51 -4.19
CA ALA A 198 2.09 -23.60 -3.08
C ALA A 198 2.05 -24.31 -1.72
N GLU A 199 1.16 -25.30 -1.56
CA GLU A 199 1.11 -26.24 -0.43
C GLU A 199 2.31 -27.23 -0.38
N GLY A 200 3.19 -27.20 -1.39
CA GLY A 200 4.36 -28.08 -1.47
C GLY A 200 4.09 -29.47 -2.06
N LYS A 201 2.93 -29.70 -2.70
CA LYS A 201 2.67 -30.97 -3.39
C LYS A 201 3.56 -31.13 -4.61
N SER A 202 3.99 -32.37 -4.87
CA SER A 202 4.64 -32.72 -6.13
C SER A 202 3.65 -32.66 -7.30
N ARG A 203 4.15 -32.54 -8.53
CA ARG A 203 3.30 -32.54 -9.74
C ARG A 203 2.42 -33.80 -9.83
N ALA A 204 2.97 -34.96 -9.50
CA ALA A 204 2.20 -36.21 -9.45
C ALA A 204 1.02 -36.13 -8.48
N LYS A 205 1.28 -35.71 -7.22
CA LYS A 205 0.23 -35.56 -6.20
C LYS A 205 -0.79 -34.49 -6.54
N ALA A 206 -0.36 -33.39 -7.17
CA ALA A 206 -1.25 -32.33 -7.60
C ALA A 206 -2.15 -32.76 -8.77
N ALA A 207 -1.62 -33.55 -9.72
CA ALA A 207 -2.39 -34.10 -10.83
C ALA A 207 -3.43 -35.11 -10.31
N GLU A 208 -3.03 -36.00 -9.40
CA GLU A 208 -3.92 -36.93 -8.70
C GLU A 208 -5.04 -36.18 -7.95
N ALA A 209 -4.71 -35.14 -7.19
CA ALA A 209 -5.69 -34.36 -6.45
C ALA A 209 -6.71 -33.61 -7.34
N LEU A 210 -6.35 -33.31 -8.60
CA LEU A 210 -7.22 -32.64 -9.56
C LEU A 210 -7.96 -33.58 -10.51
N ASP A 211 -7.73 -34.90 -10.38
CA ASP A 211 -8.23 -35.95 -11.27
C ASP A 211 -7.87 -35.71 -12.74
N ILE A 212 -6.59 -35.39 -13.00
CA ILE A 212 -6.04 -35.16 -14.35
C ILE A 212 -4.68 -35.83 -14.52
N SER A 213 -4.20 -35.92 -15.76
CA SER A 213 -2.83 -36.40 -16.03
C SER A 213 -1.76 -35.38 -15.63
N GLU A 214 -0.56 -35.85 -15.29
CA GLU A 214 0.60 -34.97 -15.06
C GLU A 214 0.93 -34.10 -16.28
N HIS A 215 0.67 -34.61 -17.49
CA HIS A 215 0.82 -33.85 -18.72
C HIS A 215 -0.16 -32.67 -18.77
N THR A 216 -1.43 -32.90 -18.45
CA THR A 216 -2.46 -31.85 -18.37
C THR A 216 -2.12 -30.81 -17.31
N LEU A 217 -1.68 -31.25 -16.12
CA LEU A 217 -1.22 -30.35 -15.06
C LEU A 217 -0.07 -29.46 -15.54
N ARG A 218 0.91 -30.03 -16.25
CA ARG A 218 2.04 -29.29 -16.81
C ARG A 218 1.57 -28.18 -17.76
N VAL A 219 0.58 -28.45 -18.61
CA VAL A 219 0.00 -27.44 -19.52
C VAL A 219 -0.64 -26.28 -18.73
N TYR A 220 -1.40 -26.57 -17.66
CA TYR A 220 -1.96 -25.52 -16.80
C TYR A 220 -0.86 -24.68 -16.13
N ILE A 221 0.19 -25.30 -15.61
CA ILE A 221 1.33 -24.59 -14.99
C ILE A 221 2.05 -23.71 -16.02
N GLU A 222 2.32 -24.22 -17.23
CA GLU A 222 3.01 -23.46 -18.28
C GLU A 222 2.17 -22.26 -18.75
N THR A 223 0.86 -22.44 -18.89
CA THR A 223 -0.08 -21.37 -19.24
C THR A 223 -0.14 -20.31 -18.14
N ALA A 224 -0.28 -20.74 -16.89
CA ALA A 224 -0.29 -19.85 -15.73
C ALA A 224 1.02 -19.05 -15.61
N ARG A 225 2.17 -19.70 -15.79
CA ARG A 225 3.49 -19.07 -15.78
C ARG A 225 3.60 -17.98 -16.85
N LYS A 226 3.13 -18.25 -18.08
CA LYS A 226 3.13 -17.27 -19.18
C LYS A 226 2.23 -16.07 -18.85
N LYS A 227 1.00 -16.33 -18.41
CA LYS A 227 0.04 -15.28 -18.01
C LYS A 227 0.57 -14.38 -16.89
N LEU A 228 1.31 -14.96 -15.94
CA LEU A 228 1.92 -14.22 -14.82
C LEU A 228 3.26 -13.54 -15.18
N GLY A 229 3.78 -13.71 -16.40
CA GLY A 229 5.12 -13.24 -16.77
C GLY A 229 6.21 -13.78 -15.84
N ALA A 230 6.09 -15.06 -15.43
CA ALA A 230 6.98 -15.68 -14.47
C ALA A 230 8.10 -16.48 -15.16
N GLN A 231 9.30 -16.44 -14.58
CA GLN A 231 10.47 -17.11 -15.18
C GLN A 231 10.43 -18.64 -14.97
N ASN A 232 9.93 -19.09 -13.84
CA ASN A 232 9.82 -20.50 -13.48
C ASN A 232 8.55 -20.75 -12.63
N THR A 233 8.25 -22.02 -12.33
CA THR A 233 7.05 -22.39 -11.56
C THR A 233 7.05 -21.78 -10.16
N THR A 234 8.18 -21.77 -9.47
CA THR A 234 8.30 -21.17 -8.13
C THR A 234 8.02 -19.68 -8.16
N HIS A 235 8.55 -18.96 -9.16
CA HIS A 235 8.25 -17.55 -9.39
C HIS A 235 6.77 -17.34 -9.72
N ALA A 236 6.14 -18.23 -10.48
CA ALA A 236 4.70 -18.16 -10.76
C ALA A 236 3.86 -18.33 -9.50
N VAL A 237 4.19 -19.30 -8.65
CA VAL A 237 3.56 -19.50 -7.34
C VAL A 237 3.76 -18.27 -6.45
N ALA A 238 5.00 -17.77 -6.34
CA ALA A 238 5.31 -16.59 -5.53
C ALA A 238 4.53 -15.35 -6.00
N LYS A 239 4.43 -15.11 -7.32
CA LYS A 239 3.62 -14.03 -7.88
C LYS A 239 2.13 -14.22 -7.57
N ALA A 240 1.59 -15.41 -7.75
CA ALA A 240 0.17 -15.69 -7.50
C ALA A 240 -0.22 -15.52 -6.02
N VAL A 241 0.66 -15.89 -5.09
CA VAL A 241 0.47 -15.62 -3.65
C VAL A 241 0.58 -14.12 -3.37
N ALA A 242 1.64 -13.47 -3.88
CA ALA A 242 1.88 -12.04 -3.65
C ALA A 242 0.75 -11.15 -4.18
N THR A 243 0.06 -11.54 -5.25
CA THR A 243 -1.07 -10.80 -5.81
C THR A 243 -2.44 -11.25 -5.31
N GLY A 244 -2.50 -12.17 -4.33
CA GLY A 244 -3.76 -12.64 -3.75
C GLY A 244 -4.59 -13.54 -4.67
N LEU A 245 -4.03 -14.04 -5.78
CA LEU A 245 -4.72 -14.97 -6.68
C LEU A 245 -4.90 -16.36 -6.04
N ILE A 246 -3.96 -16.75 -5.17
CA ILE A 246 -4.04 -17.96 -4.33
C ILE A 246 -3.60 -17.63 -2.91
N ALA A 247 -4.17 -18.31 -1.91
CA ALA A 247 -3.76 -18.21 -0.52
C ALA A 247 -2.87 -19.40 -0.13
N LEU A 248 -2.07 -19.23 0.93
CA LEU A 248 -1.28 -20.28 1.59
C LEU A 248 -1.94 -20.69 2.91
#